data_AF-A0A5B0W1K9-F1
#
_entry.id   AF-A0A5B0W1K9-F1
#
_cell.length_a   1.000
_cell.length_b   1.000
_cell.length_c   1.000
_cell.angle_alpha   90.00
_cell.angle_beta   90.00
_cell.angle_gamma   90.00
#
_symmetry.space_group_name_H-M   'P 1'
#
loop_
_entity.id
_entity.type
_entity.pdbx_description
1 polymer ?
#
loop_
_entity_poly.entity_id
_entity_poly.type
_entity_poly.pdbx_seq_one_letter_code
_entity_poly.pdbx_strand_id
1 'polypeptide(L)'
;MTRKLLSVTAAALFTLSSATVVFAQTTTPAPTTTTPAPASTSSTPASPGAMPSKDEIRTARQACRQDATGQGLKGQARKDAVNSCLQQKYPVLAKRKTCHDQGTAKGLEKKALRDFVKQCIAAS
;
A
#
# COMPACT_ATOMS: atom_id res chain seq x y z
N MET A 1 -18.89 42.50 -12.70
CA MET A 1 -19.18 42.58 -14.15
C MET A 1 -18.94 41.19 -14.76
N THR A 2 -19.93 40.28 -14.77
CA THR A 2 -20.70 39.88 -15.98
C THR A 2 -19.77 39.49 -17.14
N ARG A 3 -19.65 38.25 -17.63
CA ARG A 3 -20.62 37.28 -18.20
C ARG A 3 -19.75 36.06 -18.64
N LYS A 4 -20.17 34.80 -18.68
CA LYS A 4 -21.33 34.25 -19.40
C LYS A 4 -21.51 32.78 -18.99
N LEU A 5 -22.75 32.45 -18.63
CA LEU A 5 -23.32 31.11 -18.54
C LEU A 5 -23.41 30.45 -19.92
N LEU A 6 -23.82 29.16 -19.91
CA LEU A 6 -24.20 28.23 -20.99
C LEU A 6 -23.06 27.22 -21.31
N SER A 7 -23.20 25.92 -21.03
CA SER A 7 -24.30 25.07 -21.48
C SER A 7 -24.76 24.02 -20.45
N VAL A 8 -26.08 23.90 -20.37
CA VAL A 8 -26.89 22.91 -19.63
C VAL A 8 -27.54 21.98 -20.67
N THR A 9 -27.99 20.80 -20.23
CA THR A 9 -28.82 19.76 -20.91
C THR A 9 -28.05 18.79 -21.83
N ALA A 10 -28.31 17.47 -21.89
CA ALA A 10 -29.54 16.69 -21.73
C ALA A 10 -29.20 15.27 -21.19
N ALA A 11 -29.86 14.78 -20.15
CA ALA A 11 -31.09 13.98 -20.19
C ALA A 11 -30.96 12.61 -20.91
N ALA A 12 -30.93 11.56 -20.06
CA ALA A 12 -31.58 10.26 -20.17
C ALA A 12 -31.65 9.54 -21.53
N LEU A 13 -31.06 8.34 -21.60
CA LEU A 13 -31.73 7.17 -22.19
C LEU A 13 -31.40 5.89 -21.39
N PHE A 14 -32.46 5.36 -20.79
CA PHE A 14 -32.55 4.07 -20.12
C PHE A 14 -33.32 3.16 -21.10
N THR A 15 -32.66 2.18 -21.72
CA THR A 15 -33.29 1.11 -22.53
C THR A 15 -32.34 -0.09 -22.50
N LEU A 16 -32.59 -1.11 -21.70
CA LEU A 16 -33.46 -2.27 -21.93
C LEU A 16 -32.63 -3.53 -22.28
N SER A 17 -33.01 -4.65 -21.65
CA SER A 17 -32.87 -6.04 -22.10
C SER A 17 -31.77 -6.92 -21.48
N SER A 18 -32.15 -7.49 -20.32
CA SER A 18 -32.34 -8.93 -20.06
C SER A 18 -31.36 -9.97 -20.62
N ALA A 19 -30.70 -10.69 -19.70
CA ALA A 19 -30.63 -12.15 -19.73
C ALA A 19 -30.39 -12.68 -18.31
N THR A 20 -31.46 -13.15 -17.69
CA THR A 20 -31.46 -14.00 -16.51
C THR A 20 -30.75 -15.32 -16.83
N VAL A 21 -29.61 -15.59 -16.21
CA VAL A 21 -29.11 -16.95 -16.07
C VAL A 21 -29.48 -17.41 -14.66
N VAL A 22 -30.59 -18.11 -14.59
CA VAL A 22 -30.95 -18.93 -13.43
C VAL A 22 -30.00 -20.12 -13.42
N PHE A 23 -29.24 -20.29 -12.33
CA PHE A 23 -28.55 -21.55 -12.06
C PHE A 23 -28.98 -22.02 -10.68
N ALA A 24 -30.13 -22.69 -10.66
CA ALA A 24 -30.52 -23.56 -9.57
C ALA A 24 -29.75 -24.87 -9.74
N GLN A 25 -28.69 -25.08 -8.95
CA GLN A 25 -28.21 -26.41 -8.63
C GLN A 25 -28.36 -26.65 -7.13
N THR A 26 -29.50 -27.25 -6.79
CA THR A 26 -29.62 -28.15 -5.65
C THR A 26 -28.61 -29.28 -5.80
N THR A 27 -27.74 -29.49 -4.82
CA THR A 27 -27.71 -30.72 -3.99
C THR A 27 -26.47 -30.77 -3.07
N THR A 28 -26.74 -31.22 -1.84
CA THR A 28 -25.87 -31.98 -0.92
C THR A 28 -24.91 -31.22 0.02
N PRO A 29 -25.26 -31.15 1.32
CA PRO A 29 -24.29 -31.04 2.40
C PRO A 29 -23.73 -32.44 2.73
N ALA A 30 -22.41 -32.60 2.66
CA ALA A 30 -21.70 -33.74 3.24
C ALA A 30 -20.73 -33.26 4.32
N PRO A 31 -20.70 -33.91 5.49
CA PRO A 31 -19.97 -33.46 6.67
C PRO A 31 -18.47 -33.79 6.62
N THR A 32 -17.71 -32.92 7.29
CA THR A 32 -16.40 -33.09 7.93
C THR A 32 -15.66 -34.42 7.76
N THR A 33 -14.47 -34.36 7.14
CA THR A 33 -13.32 -35.17 7.59
C THR A 33 -12.02 -34.37 7.47
N THR A 34 -11.41 -34.20 8.64
CA THR A 34 -10.11 -33.65 9.01
C THR A 34 -8.99 -33.90 8.00
N THR A 35 -8.44 -32.84 7.42
CA THR A 35 -7.07 -32.84 6.89
C THR A 35 -6.20 -32.09 7.90
N PRO A 36 -5.19 -32.73 8.52
CA PRO A 36 -4.20 -32.00 9.30
C PRO A 36 -3.42 -31.09 8.34
N ALA A 37 -3.63 -29.79 8.47
CA ALA A 37 -2.81 -28.79 7.81
C ALA A 37 -1.36 -29.03 8.25
N PRO A 38 -0.41 -29.17 7.31
CA PRO A 38 0.99 -29.26 7.66
C PRO A 38 1.38 -28.04 8.47
N ALA A 39 2.15 -28.33 9.52
CA ALA A 39 2.66 -27.40 10.50
C ALA A 39 3.02 -26.04 9.88
N SER A 40 2.45 -25.01 10.51
CA SER A 40 3.08 -23.74 10.82
C SER A 40 4.54 -23.69 10.38
N THR A 41 4.78 -23.21 9.16
CA THR A 41 6.08 -22.68 8.82
C THR A 41 6.32 -21.54 9.78
N SER A 42 7.29 -21.78 10.65
CA SER A 42 7.90 -20.88 11.61
C SER A 42 7.84 -19.45 11.09
N SER A 43 6.90 -18.69 11.62
CA SER A 43 7.04 -17.24 11.68
C SER A 43 8.16 -16.98 12.67
N THR A 44 9.41 -17.18 12.24
CA THR A 44 10.56 -16.64 12.93
C THR A 44 10.26 -15.15 13.08
N PRO A 45 10.06 -14.64 14.31
CA PRO A 45 9.87 -13.22 14.51
C PRO A 45 11.13 -12.57 13.95
N ALA A 46 10.96 -11.78 12.90
CA ALA A 46 12.05 -11.00 12.33
C ALA A 46 12.73 -10.27 13.49
N SER A 47 13.99 -10.63 13.71
CA SER A 47 14.79 -10.07 14.78
C SER A 47 14.76 -8.54 14.64
N PRO A 48 14.36 -7.78 15.68
CA PRO A 48 14.12 -6.34 15.59
C PRO A 48 15.36 -5.48 15.30
N GLY A 49 16.49 -6.08 14.93
CA GLY A 49 17.75 -5.41 14.61
C GLY A 49 18.22 -5.51 13.14
N ALA A 50 17.58 -6.33 12.28
CA ALA A 50 18.01 -6.47 10.89
C ALA A 50 17.29 -5.46 9.97
N MET A 51 18.02 -4.85 9.02
CA MET A 51 17.38 -4.02 8.00
C MET A 51 16.34 -4.85 7.24
N PRO A 52 15.09 -4.36 7.11
CA PRO A 52 14.07 -5.10 6.38
C PRO A 52 14.50 -5.26 4.94
N SER A 53 14.33 -6.47 4.42
CA SER A 53 14.58 -6.77 3.02
C SER A 53 13.66 -5.95 2.11
N LYS A 54 14.03 -5.84 0.84
CA LYS A 54 13.24 -5.13 -0.16
C LYS A 54 11.82 -5.72 -0.28
N ASP A 55 11.67 -7.03 -0.16
CA ASP A 55 10.39 -7.71 -0.28
C ASP A 55 9.51 -7.49 0.95
N GLU A 56 10.07 -7.50 2.16
CA GLU A 56 9.34 -7.13 3.38
C GLU A 56 8.82 -5.69 3.32
N ILE A 57 9.65 -4.74 2.89
CA ILE A 57 9.22 -3.34 2.70
C ILE A 57 8.10 -3.25 1.66
N ARG A 58 8.16 -4.03 0.58
CA ARG A 58 7.12 -4.04 -0.46
C ARG A 58 5.80 -4.60 0.09
N THR A 59 5.84 -5.72 0.78
CA THR A 59 4.68 -6.36 1.41
C THR A 59 4.03 -5.44 2.44
N ALA A 60 4.83 -4.87 3.35
CA ALA A 60 4.33 -3.93 4.35
C ALA A 60 3.75 -2.66 3.72
N ARG A 61 4.37 -2.14 2.65
CA ARG A 61 3.83 -1.00 1.91
C ARG A 61 2.48 -1.32 1.29
N GLN A 62 2.28 -2.54 0.79
CA GLN A 62 1.00 -2.97 0.24
C GLN A 62 -0.07 -3.09 1.33
N ALA A 63 0.27 -3.68 2.48
CA ALA A 63 -0.62 -3.70 3.64
C ALA A 63 -1.03 -2.28 4.07
N CYS A 64 -0.07 -1.38 4.28
CA CYS A 64 -0.34 0.02 4.64
C CYS A 64 -1.21 0.76 3.60
N ARG A 65 -1.12 0.42 2.31
CA ARG A 65 -2.00 0.99 1.26
C ARG A 65 -3.42 0.48 1.37
N GLN A 66 -3.61 -0.80 1.70
CA GLN A 66 -4.94 -1.35 1.91
C GLN A 66 -5.59 -0.73 3.15
N ASP A 67 -4.84 -0.59 4.24
CA ASP A 67 -5.32 0.07 5.46
C ASP A 67 -5.77 1.50 5.17
N ALA A 68 -4.93 2.29 4.49
CA ALA A 68 -5.27 3.67 4.12
C ALA A 68 -6.48 3.74 3.16
N THR A 69 -6.65 2.75 2.28
CA THR A 69 -7.79 2.67 1.37
C THR A 69 -9.07 2.27 2.11
N GLY A 70 -8.98 1.34 3.07
CA GLY A 70 -10.08 0.94 3.96
C GLY A 70 -10.55 2.08 4.86
N GLN A 71 -9.66 2.99 5.22
CA GLN A 71 -9.98 4.25 5.90
C GLN A 71 -10.59 5.32 4.97
N GLY A 72 -10.78 5.01 3.68
CA GLY A 72 -11.33 5.95 2.70
C GLY A 72 -10.37 7.09 2.29
N LEU A 73 -9.10 7.03 2.68
CA LEU A 73 -8.13 8.07 2.37
C LEU A 73 -7.78 8.06 0.88
N LYS A 74 -7.75 9.25 0.27
CA LYS A 74 -7.46 9.44 -1.16
C LYS A 74 -6.36 10.49 -1.35
N GLY A 75 -5.79 10.53 -2.56
CA GLY A 75 -4.81 11.55 -2.94
C GLY A 75 -3.59 11.61 -2.02
N GLN A 76 -3.29 12.81 -1.51
CA GLN A 76 -2.15 13.07 -0.65
C GLN A 76 -2.30 12.43 0.73
N ALA A 77 -3.49 12.52 1.35
CA ALA A 77 -3.77 11.92 2.66
C ALA A 77 -3.48 10.40 2.69
N ARG A 78 -3.79 9.69 1.60
CA ARG A 78 -3.44 8.26 1.46
C ARG A 78 -1.93 8.04 1.46
N LYS A 79 -1.17 8.88 0.77
CA LYS A 79 0.30 8.76 0.70
C LYS A 79 0.92 8.99 2.07
N ASP A 80 0.42 9.99 2.81
CA ASP A 80 0.93 10.35 4.13
C ASP A 80 0.61 9.26 5.15
N ALA A 81 -0.59 8.67 5.10
CA ALA A 81 -0.95 7.52 5.93
C ALA A 81 -0.06 6.30 5.64
N VAL A 82 0.19 5.99 4.36
CA VAL A 82 1.08 4.88 3.97
C VAL A 82 2.51 5.11 4.45
N ASN A 83 3.02 6.34 4.33
CA ASN A 83 4.36 6.69 4.78
C ASN A 83 4.46 6.59 6.31
N SER A 84 3.46 7.10 7.04
CA SER A 84 3.41 7.03 8.50
C SER A 84 3.36 5.58 8.97
N CYS A 85 2.50 4.75 8.36
CA CYS A 85 2.42 3.31 8.65
C CYS A 85 3.76 2.59 8.43
N LEU A 86 4.45 2.87 7.33
CA LEU A 86 5.77 2.29 7.05
C LEU A 86 6.86 2.77 8.01
N GLN A 87 6.84 4.04 8.42
CA GLN A 87 7.80 4.60 9.37
C GLN A 87 7.60 4.03 10.77
N GLN A 88 6.35 3.79 11.18
CA GLN A 88 6.03 3.11 12.44
C GLN A 88 6.48 1.64 12.42
N LYS A 89 6.26 0.93 11.31
CA LYS A 89 6.71 -0.46 11.14
C LYS A 89 8.23 -0.58 11.05
N TYR A 90 8.88 0.36 10.39
CA TYR A 90 10.32 0.34 10.12
C TYR A 90 10.93 1.73 10.37
N PRO A 91 11.36 2.03 11.61
CA PRO A 91 11.96 3.33 11.94
C PRO A 91 13.24 3.61 11.14
N VAL A 92 13.95 2.56 10.68
CA VAL A 92 15.09 2.67 9.76
C VAL A 92 14.73 3.37 8.45
N LEU A 93 13.48 3.27 7.97
CA LEU A 93 13.03 3.99 6.78
C LEU A 93 12.87 5.50 7.03
N ALA A 94 12.49 5.89 8.25
CA ALA A 94 12.46 7.30 8.63
C ALA A 94 13.88 7.89 8.69
N LYS A 95 14.84 7.14 9.26
CA LYS A 95 16.27 7.50 9.22
C LYS A 95 16.76 7.65 7.78
N ARG A 96 16.46 6.68 6.91
CA ARG A 96 16.81 6.74 5.48
C ARG A 96 16.26 7.98 4.78
N LYS A 97 15.01 8.37 5.06
CA LYS A 97 14.42 9.58 4.51
C LYS A 97 15.19 10.82 4.97
N THR A 98 15.48 10.92 6.26
CA THR A 98 16.26 12.02 6.83
C THR A 98 17.63 12.15 6.19
N CYS A 99 18.35 11.03 6.04
CA CYS A 99 19.63 10.98 5.33
C CYS A 99 19.49 11.39 3.85
N HIS A 100 18.40 11.01 3.19
CA HIS A 100 18.16 11.43 1.81
C HIS A 100 17.96 12.94 1.72
N ASP A 101 17.11 13.51 2.58
CA ASP A 101 16.83 14.95 2.62
C ASP A 101 18.11 15.76 2.91
N GLN A 102 18.96 15.29 3.82
CA GLN A 102 20.27 15.90 4.08
C GLN A 102 21.20 15.83 2.85
N GLY A 103 21.23 14.71 2.13
CA GLY A 103 22.04 14.57 0.93
C GLY A 103 21.55 15.49 -0.19
N THR A 104 20.23 15.61 -0.36
CA THR A 104 19.62 16.53 -1.33
C THR A 104 19.89 17.99 -0.94
N ALA A 105 19.81 18.35 0.34
CA ALA A 105 20.17 19.69 0.83
C ALA A 105 21.65 20.04 0.58
N LYS A 106 22.52 19.04 0.50
CA LYS A 106 23.93 19.17 0.11
C LYS A 106 24.15 19.21 -1.40
N GLY A 107 23.09 19.19 -2.21
CA GLY A 107 23.17 19.14 -3.67
C GLY A 107 23.69 17.82 -4.24
N LEU A 108 23.67 16.74 -3.45
CA LEU A 108 24.11 15.43 -3.92
C LEU A 108 23.06 14.81 -4.83
N GLU A 109 23.51 14.28 -5.97
CA GLU A 109 22.64 13.63 -6.94
C GLU A 109 23.03 12.17 -7.20
N LYS A 110 22.07 11.39 -7.72
CA LYS A 110 22.26 10.03 -8.24
C LYS A 110 23.13 9.14 -7.33
N LYS A 111 24.33 8.76 -7.78
CA LYS A 111 25.24 7.85 -7.07
C LYS A 111 25.76 8.49 -5.77
N ALA A 112 26.14 9.77 -5.81
CA ALA A 112 26.64 10.49 -4.64
C ALA A 112 25.59 10.56 -3.53
N LEU A 113 24.33 10.81 -3.90
CA LEU A 113 23.21 10.78 -2.94
C LEU A 113 23.01 9.38 -2.34
N ARG A 114 23.05 8.34 -3.16
CA ARG A 114 22.87 6.95 -2.68
C ARG A 114 24.01 6.52 -1.75
N ASP A 115 25.25 6.89 -2.06
CA ASP A 115 26.40 6.56 -1.23
C ASP A 115 26.36 7.35 0.09
N PHE A 116 25.98 8.63 0.05
CA PHE A 116 25.74 9.43 1.25
C PHE A 116 24.66 8.83 2.14
N VAL A 117 23.51 8.43 1.58
CA VAL A 117 22.43 7.80 2.36
C VAL A 117 22.90 6.52 3.03
N LYS A 118 23.67 5.68 2.34
CA LYS A 118 24.24 4.45 2.93
C LYS A 118 25.17 4.76 4.11
N GLN A 119 26.08 5.71 3.93
CA GLN A 119 27.02 6.12 4.97
C GLN A 119 26.30 6.77 6.16
N CYS A 120 25.33 7.64 5.90
CA CYS A 120 24.52 8.29 6.92
C CYS A 120 23.75 7.28 7.77
N ILE A 121 23.11 6.29 7.14
CA ILE A 121 22.41 5.22 7.89
C ILE A 121 23.40 4.36 8.70
N ALA A 122 24.59 4.08 8.15
CA ALA A 122 25.61 3.29 8.86
C ALA A 122 26.25 4.04 10.04
N ALA A 123 26.20 5.38 10.02
CA ALA A 123 26.74 6.25 11.08
C ALA A 123 25.69 6.66 12.15
N SER A 124 24.43 6.22 12.02
CA SER A 124 23.27 6.62 12.86
C SER A 124 22.70 5.50 13.70
#